data_AF-J0DEE5-F1
#
_entry.id   AF-J0DEE5-F1
#
_cell.length_a   1.000
_cell.length_b   1.000
_cell.length_c   1.000
_cell.angle_alpha   90.00
_cell.angle_beta   90.00
_cell.angle_gamma   90.00
#
_symmetry.space_group_name_H-M   'P 1'
#
loop_
_entity.id
_entity.type
_entity.pdbx_description
1 polymer ?
#
loop_
_entity_poly.entity_id
_entity_poly.type
_entity_poly.pdbx_seq_one_letter_code
_entity_poly.pdbx_strand_id
1 'polypeptide(L)'
;MYLSSFSHIIKEGYAQHARYGNRGNIVLAGGGIVWRYTRRQHASMDDTDVSAGNIHPNLISIHPGTTRPGNAYSDNTAPADTENDADSAVEVCIIYRPKYDDWSWPKGKLEGNESVFHCAVREIQEETGLPVRLGMFLGHISYPLADEGKKAAIPAGNKQRTSKKAGTVPVKHVFYWAAQAAASPSAEVRPQVFGAVSGPDPHEIGGLRWVSLDKARKLLTHSGDRHLIDLFQSAAGSGLLRAQTVLMVRHGKAENRKSWKGEEPMRPLTPRGAAAAYALNREIACFAPDGLFSSPWRRCMETVSSYSYEAHMPVRTLSTQTEAAFADDEEASWRDFLAVMRSCIDPHNPHNSAVCMHRPVIGGMLKRMRSLCATRRLADELPGGSPYMPAGNMLAVTLAPGENSGDDPIIIDIQKVAPLVY
;
A
#
# COMPACT_ATOMS: atom_id res chain seq x y z
N MET A 1 3.59 -21.61 4.33
CA MET A 1 3.05 -21.88 2.98
C MET A 1 2.87 -20.57 2.20
N TYR A 2 3.58 -20.39 1.08
CA TYR A 2 3.25 -19.49 -0.07
C TYR A 2 4.03 -18.22 -0.45
N LEU A 3 5.14 -17.80 0.18
CA LEU A 3 5.90 -16.69 -0.43
C LEU A 3 6.67 -17.07 -1.70
N SER A 4 7.09 -18.33 -1.83
CA SER A 4 7.74 -18.82 -3.07
C SER A 4 6.80 -18.76 -4.29
N SER A 5 5.50 -18.96 -4.08
CA SER A 5 4.49 -18.89 -5.15
C SER A 5 4.14 -17.44 -5.52
N PHE A 6 4.01 -16.56 -4.54
CA PHE A 6 3.70 -15.14 -4.74
C PHE A 6 4.74 -14.45 -5.65
N SER A 7 6.02 -14.55 -5.31
CA SER A 7 7.09 -13.94 -6.12
C SER A 7 7.24 -14.58 -7.50
N HIS A 8 6.94 -15.87 -7.64
CA HIS A 8 6.98 -16.55 -8.94
C HIS A 8 5.86 -16.04 -9.86
N ILE A 9 4.61 -16.01 -9.37
CA ILE A 9 3.44 -15.55 -10.13
C ILE A 9 3.63 -14.12 -10.60
N ILE A 10 4.11 -13.22 -9.72
CA ILE A 10 4.37 -11.83 -10.07
C ILE A 10 5.44 -11.72 -11.16
N LYS A 11 6.56 -12.43 -11.03
CA LYS A 11 7.63 -12.42 -12.05
C LYS A 11 7.15 -12.93 -13.40
N GLU A 12 6.44 -14.06 -13.41
CA GLU A 12 5.91 -14.65 -14.64
C GLU A 12 4.84 -13.74 -15.26
N GLY A 13 3.95 -13.19 -14.44
CA GLY A 13 2.92 -12.26 -14.87
C GLY A 13 3.49 -10.97 -15.46
N TYR A 14 4.52 -10.37 -14.84
CA TYR A 14 5.23 -9.23 -15.43
C TYR A 14 5.88 -9.59 -16.76
N ALA A 15 6.52 -10.75 -16.86
CA ALA A 15 7.14 -11.20 -18.11
C ALA A 15 6.09 -11.42 -19.22
N GLN A 16 4.92 -11.97 -18.89
CA GLN A 16 3.82 -12.13 -19.84
C GLN A 16 3.19 -10.78 -20.21
N HIS A 17 2.96 -9.90 -19.24
CA HIS A 17 2.41 -8.57 -19.48
C HIS A 17 3.32 -7.73 -20.37
N ALA A 18 4.64 -7.76 -20.15
CA ALA A 18 5.61 -7.08 -21.01
C ALA A 18 5.62 -7.61 -22.46
N ARG A 19 5.28 -8.89 -22.67
CA ARG A 19 5.25 -9.52 -24.01
C ARG A 19 3.91 -9.41 -24.72
N TYR A 20 2.81 -9.49 -23.99
CA TYR A 20 1.46 -9.71 -24.53
C TYR A 20 0.42 -8.73 -23.98
N GLY A 21 0.79 -7.82 -23.08
CA GLY A 21 -0.14 -7.02 -22.29
C GLY A 21 -1.13 -7.90 -21.54
N ASN A 22 -2.39 -7.48 -21.48
CA ASN A 22 -3.49 -8.23 -20.84
C ASN A 22 -4.02 -9.42 -21.66
N ARG A 23 -3.28 -9.86 -22.69
CA ARG A 23 -3.63 -11.01 -23.56
C ARG A 23 -2.84 -12.29 -23.24
N GLY A 24 -1.97 -12.26 -22.23
CA GLY A 24 -1.26 -13.44 -21.74
C GLY A 24 -2.19 -14.43 -21.04
N ASN A 25 -1.63 -15.60 -20.71
CA ASN A 25 -2.34 -16.60 -19.90
C ASN A 25 -2.43 -16.19 -18.41
N ILE A 26 -1.63 -15.21 -18.00
CA ILE A 26 -1.66 -14.60 -16.67
C ILE A 26 -2.10 -13.15 -16.82
N VAL A 27 -3.18 -12.79 -16.13
CA VAL A 27 -3.63 -11.40 -15.96
C VAL A 27 -3.40 -11.03 -14.50
N LEU A 28 -2.52 -10.05 -14.25
CA LEU A 28 -2.30 -9.52 -12.91
C LEU A 28 -3.28 -8.38 -12.62
N ALA A 29 -3.70 -8.29 -11.37
CA ALA A 29 -4.63 -7.29 -10.87
C ALA A 29 -4.28 -6.91 -9.44
N GLY A 30 -4.56 -5.68 -9.05
CA GLY A 30 -4.36 -5.15 -7.70
C GLY A 30 -5.65 -4.58 -7.14
N GLY A 31 -5.80 -4.62 -5.82
CA GLY A 31 -6.91 -4.00 -5.11
C GLY A 31 -6.76 -4.10 -3.61
N GLY A 32 -7.85 -3.90 -2.87
CA GLY A 32 -7.75 -3.93 -1.42
C GLY A 32 -9.07 -3.85 -0.67
N ILE A 33 -8.99 -4.15 0.62
CA ILE A 33 -10.03 -3.80 1.58
C ILE A 33 -9.70 -2.41 2.08
N VAL A 34 -10.45 -1.42 1.60
CA VAL A 34 -10.35 -0.05 2.09
C VAL A 34 -11.12 0.06 3.40
N TRP A 35 -10.49 0.58 4.44
CA TRP A 35 -11.08 0.64 5.77
C TRP A 35 -10.87 1.99 6.46
N ARG A 36 -11.73 2.27 7.45
CA ARG A 36 -11.65 3.45 8.33
C ARG A 36 -12.20 3.12 9.73
N TYR A 37 -11.84 3.92 10.72
CA TYR A 37 -12.52 3.92 12.02
C TYR A 37 -13.79 4.77 11.97
N THR A 38 -14.86 4.30 12.61
CA THR A 38 -16.06 5.11 12.87
C THR A 38 -15.99 5.70 14.26
N ARG A 39 -16.25 7.01 14.37
CA ARG A 39 -16.65 7.57 15.67
C ARG A 39 -18.04 7.04 16.00
N ARG A 40 -18.29 6.63 17.24
CA ARG A 40 -19.68 6.59 17.74
C ARG A 40 -20.20 8.02 17.72
N GLN A 41 -21.01 8.38 16.72
CA GLN A 41 -22.01 9.40 16.98
C GLN A 41 -22.96 8.80 18.02
N HIS A 42 -23.20 9.52 19.12
CA HIS A 42 -24.25 9.17 20.05
C HIS A 42 -25.52 8.86 19.25
N ALA A 43 -25.97 7.60 19.30
CA ALA A 43 -27.14 7.15 18.59
C ALA A 43 -28.35 7.99 19.03
N SER A 44 -28.83 8.90 18.18
CA SER A 44 -30.26 9.16 18.11
C SER A 44 -30.82 8.20 17.06
N MET A 45 -31.68 7.30 17.52
CA MET A 45 -32.55 6.51 16.65
C MET A 45 -33.28 7.44 15.68
N ASP A 46 -33.02 7.29 14.38
CA ASP A 46 -34.05 7.30 13.34
C ASP A 46 -33.42 6.88 12.00
N ASP A 47 -33.65 5.61 11.64
CA ASP A 47 -33.47 5.09 10.28
C ASP A 47 -34.60 5.68 9.43
N THR A 48 -34.28 6.50 8.42
CA THR A 48 -35.22 6.78 7.33
C THR A 48 -34.55 6.57 5.98
N ASP A 49 -35.12 5.58 5.30
CA ASP A 49 -34.90 5.17 3.91
C ASP A 49 -35.36 6.30 2.97
N VAL A 50 -34.49 6.82 2.11
CA VAL A 50 -34.86 7.85 1.13
C VAL A 50 -34.81 7.25 -0.27
N SER A 51 -35.99 6.81 -0.73
CA SER A 51 -36.27 6.43 -2.11
C SER A 51 -36.26 7.66 -3.03
N ALA A 52 -35.53 7.57 -4.14
CA ALA A 52 -35.43 8.61 -5.16
C ALA A 52 -36.76 8.78 -5.93
N GLY A 53 -37.32 10.00 -5.90
CA GLY A 53 -38.50 10.40 -6.68
C GLY A 53 -38.19 11.55 -7.64
N ASN A 54 -38.32 11.26 -8.93
CA ASN A 54 -38.59 12.10 -10.11
C ASN A 54 -38.33 13.63 -10.05
N ILE A 55 -37.46 14.12 -10.94
CA ILE A 55 -37.36 15.53 -11.31
C ILE A 55 -37.63 15.68 -12.82
N HIS A 56 -38.69 16.40 -13.17
CA HIS A 56 -38.95 16.94 -14.51
C HIS A 56 -38.54 18.42 -14.58
N PRO A 57 -38.10 18.94 -15.75
CA PRO A 57 -37.49 20.27 -15.86
C PRO A 57 -38.46 21.34 -16.42
N ASN A 58 -38.41 22.57 -15.90
CA ASN A 58 -38.18 23.82 -16.66
C ASN A 58 -38.58 25.14 -15.95
N LEU A 59 -37.85 26.22 -16.32
CA LEU A 59 -38.18 27.68 -16.38
C LEU A 59 -38.15 28.46 -15.02
N ILE A 60 -37.55 29.65 -14.80
CA ILE A 60 -37.09 30.82 -15.61
C ILE A 60 -36.17 31.77 -14.77
N SER A 61 -35.25 32.45 -15.48
CA SER A 61 -34.65 33.82 -15.33
C SER A 61 -33.82 34.32 -14.12
N ILE A 62 -32.52 34.45 -14.39
CA ILE A 62 -31.63 35.65 -14.35
C ILE A 62 -32.04 36.90 -13.53
N HIS A 63 -31.30 37.21 -12.45
CA HIS A 63 -30.62 38.49 -12.19
C HIS A 63 -29.54 38.37 -11.07
N PRO A 64 -28.52 39.26 -11.02
CA PRO A 64 -27.26 39.03 -10.30
C PRO A 64 -27.24 39.64 -8.90
N GLY A 65 -26.73 38.91 -7.91
CA GLY A 65 -26.47 39.45 -6.58
C GLY A 65 -26.31 38.38 -5.51
N THR A 66 -25.06 38.09 -5.15
CA THR A 66 -24.61 37.55 -3.86
C THR A 66 -25.51 36.54 -3.15
N THR A 67 -25.23 35.26 -3.33
CA THR A 67 -25.21 34.22 -2.28
C THR A 67 -24.71 32.92 -2.91
N ARG A 68 -23.72 32.26 -2.27
CA ARG A 68 -23.21 30.96 -2.71
C ARG A 68 -24.34 29.91 -2.61
N PRO A 69 -24.66 29.15 -3.67
CA PRO A 69 -25.54 28.00 -3.53
C PRO A 69 -24.79 26.85 -2.85
N GLY A 70 -25.46 26.24 -1.86
CA GLY A 70 -24.96 25.09 -1.12
C GLY A 70 -24.76 23.88 -2.02
N ASN A 71 -23.58 23.27 -1.92
CA ASN A 71 -23.29 21.99 -2.54
C ASN A 71 -24.04 20.88 -1.79
N ALA A 72 -25.00 20.26 -2.48
CA ALA A 72 -25.45 18.91 -2.19
C ALA A 72 -24.42 17.92 -2.76
N TYR A 73 -23.34 17.71 -2.01
CA TYR A 73 -22.45 16.55 -2.08
C TYR A 73 -22.14 16.20 -0.63
N SER A 74 -22.94 15.32 -0.03
CA SER A 74 -22.72 14.89 1.35
C SER A 74 -21.51 13.97 1.41
N ASP A 75 -20.42 14.55 1.87
CA ASP A 75 -19.31 13.98 2.65
C ASP A 75 -18.39 12.96 1.96
N ASN A 76 -17.57 13.44 1.01
CA ASN A 76 -16.40 12.75 0.45
C ASN A 76 -15.08 13.08 1.21
N THR A 77 -15.17 13.68 2.39
CA THR A 77 -13.98 14.07 3.16
C THR A 77 -13.59 12.99 4.16
N ALA A 78 -12.36 12.46 4.04
CA ALA A 78 -11.76 11.59 5.04
C ALA A 78 -11.53 12.39 6.34
N PRO A 79 -12.09 11.97 7.49
CA PRO A 79 -11.89 12.70 8.74
C PRO A 79 -10.47 12.51 9.27
N ALA A 80 -9.96 13.53 9.98
CA ALA A 80 -8.66 13.49 10.63
C ALA A 80 -8.63 12.47 11.80
N ASP A 81 -7.66 11.56 11.75
CA ASP A 81 -7.43 10.47 12.73
C ASP A 81 -6.84 10.99 14.06
N THR A 82 -7.55 11.87 14.75
CA THR A 82 -7.16 12.33 16.10
C THR A 82 -8.28 12.05 17.09
N GLU A 83 -8.29 10.85 17.67
CA GLU A 83 -8.69 10.56 19.06
C GLU A 83 -8.65 9.06 19.33
N ASN A 84 -8.04 8.72 20.47
CA ASN A 84 -7.68 7.37 20.89
C ASN A 84 -8.91 6.68 21.51
N ASP A 85 -9.80 6.12 20.67
CA ASP A 85 -11.00 5.46 21.16
C ASP A 85 -10.94 3.95 20.90
N ALA A 86 -10.73 3.18 21.97
CA ALA A 86 -10.72 1.71 21.95
C ALA A 86 -12.10 1.10 21.61
N ASP A 87 -13.12 1.94 21.39
CA ASP A 87 -14.52 1.58 21.12
C ASP A 87 -15.00 2.00 19.70
N SER A 88 -14.08 2.43 18.82
CA SER A 88 -14.39 2.79 17.42
C SER A 88 -14.58 1.54 16.54
N ALA A 89 -15.76 1.36 15.95
CA ALA A 89 -16.03 0.24 15.04
C ALA A 89 -15.33 0.43 13.68
N VAL A 90 -14.85 -0.66 13.08
CA VAL A 90 -14.20 -0.63 11.76
C VAL A 90 -15.26 -0.72 10.67
N GLU A 91 -15.21 0.20 9.71
CA GLU A 91 -15.96 0.11 8.45
C GLU A 91 -15.04 -0.23 7.29
N VAL A 92 -15.59 -0.95 6.32
CA VAL A 92 -14.94 -1.31 5.07
C VAL A 92 -15.75 -0.83 3.87
N CYS A 93 -15.05 -0.48 2.81
CA CYS A 93 -15.63 0.01 1.57
C CYS A 93 -15.87 -1.15 0.59
N ILE A 94 -17.11 -1.27 0.11
CA ILE A 94 -17.49 -2.18 -0.98
C ILE A 94 -18.06 -1.37 -2.14
N ILE A 95 -17.83 -1.85 -3.36
CA ILE A 95 -18.30 -1.23 -4.60
C ILE A 95 -19.35 -2.10 -5.28
N TYR A 96 -20.29 -1.46 -5.95
CA TYR A 96 -21.29 -2.09 -6.80
C TYR A 96 -20.94 -1.91 -8.27
N ARG A 97 -20.92 -3.00 -9.03
CA ARG A 97 -20.61 -2.98 -10.48
C ARG A 97 -21.85 -3.30 -11.30
N PRO A 98 -22.46 -2.32 -11.99
CA PRO A 98 -23.71 -2.52 -12.75
C PRO A 98 -23.59 -3.59 -13.82
N LYS A 99 -22.42 -3.70 -14.46
CA LYS A 99 -22.14 -4.68 -15.50
C LYS A 99 -22.37 -6.14 -15.07
N TYR A 100 -22.10 -6.45 -13.80
CA TYR A 100 -22.21 -7.82 -13.26
C TYR A 100 -23.33 -7.98 -12.24
N ASP A 101 -23.97 -6.87 -11.84
CA ASP A 101 -24.92 -6.81 -10.73
C ASP A 101 -24.34 -7.46 -9.46
N ASP A 102 -23.14 -7.03 -9.06
CA ASP A 102 -22.41 -7.60 -7.94
C ASP A 102 -21.79 -6.56 -7.02
N TRP A 103 -21.55 -7.00 -5.78
CA TRP A 103 -20.76 -6.28 -4.78
C TRP A 103 -19.41 -6.98 -4.60
N SER A 104 -18.33 -6.23 -4.73
CA SER A 104 -16.96 -6.74 -4.53
C SER A 104 -16.08 -5.72 -3.79
N TRP A 105 -14.87 -6.15 -3.45
CA TRP A 105 -13.79 -5.23 -3.13
C TRP A 105 -13.33 -4.46 -4.37
N PRO A 106 -12.81 -3.24 -4.22
CA PRO A 106 -12.21 -2.51 -5.32
C PRO A 106 -10.93 -3.19 -5.81
N LYS A 107 -10.83 -3.39 -7.12
CA LYS A 107 -9.73 -4.09 -7.82
C LYS A 107 -9.87 -4.04 -9.34
N GLY A 108 -8.76 -3.79 -10.01
CA GLY A 108 -8.67 -3.92 -11.47
C GLY A 108 -7.30 -4.37 -11.95
N LYS A 109 -7.05 -4.23 -13.25
CA LYS A 109 -5.93 -4.90 -13.94
C LYS A 109 -4.74 -3.97 -14.00
N LEU A 110 -3.55 -4.56 -14.04
CA LEU A 110 -2.34 -3.79 -14.28
C LEU A 110 -2.40 -3.11 -15.65
N GLU A 111 -1.93 -1.86 -15.66
CA GLU A 111 -1.58 -1.12 -16.86
C GLU A 111 -0.16 -1.46 -17.33
N GLY A 112 0.14 -1.00 -18.55
CA GLY A 112 1.49 -1.08 -19.10
C GLY A 112 2.49 -0.40 -18.17
N ASN A 113 3.53 -1.14 -17.82
CA ASN A 113 4.62 -0.65 -16.99
C ASN A 113 4.27 -0.32 -15.54
N GLU A 114 3.28 -1.03 -15.00
CA GLU A 114 2.76 -0.83 -13.65
C GLU A 114 3.13 -1.97 -12.70
N SER A 115 3.39 -1.65 -11.43
CA SER A 115 3.60 -2.65 -10.38
C SER A 115 2.26 -3.08 -9.76
N VAL A 116 2.19 -4.25 -9.14
CA VAL A 116 0.98 -4.68 -8.40
C VAL A 116 0.62 -3.75 -7.24
N PHE A 117 1.60 -3.07 -6.63
CA PHE A 117 1.36 -2.10 -5.56
C PHE A 117 0.74 -0.83 -6.13
N HIS A 118 1.32 -0.31 -7.21
CA HIS A 118 0.80 0.87 -7.91
C HIS A 118 -0.61 0.61 -8.45
N CYS A 119 -0.83 -0.53 -9.10
CA CYS A 119 -2.13 -0.94 -9.59
C CYS A 119 -3.15 -0.99 -8.45
N ALA A 120 -2.82 -1.60 -7.30
CA ALA A 120 -3.75 -1.66 -6.18
C ALA A 120 -4.19 -0.27 -5.71
N VAL A 121 -3.26 0.68 -5.57
CA VAL A 121 -3.60 2.05 -5.17
C VAL A 121 -4.41 2.78 -6.23
N ARG A 122 -3.99 2.69 -7.50
CA ARG A 122 -4.66 3.34 -8.63
C ARG A 122 -6.10 2.83 -8.75
N GLU A 123 -6.30 1.53 -8.81
CA GLU A 123 -7.61 0.89 -8.95
C GLU A 123 -8.53 1.18 -7.77
N ILE A 124 -8.00 1.19 -6.54
CA ILE A 124 -8.78 1.60 -5.38
C ILE A 124 -9.26 3.04 -5.56
N GLN A 125 -8.38 3.96 -5.95
CA GLN A 125 -8.74 5.36 -6.10
C GLN A 125 -9.67 5.60 -7.31
N GLU A 126 -9.49 4.89 -8.43
CA GLU A 126 -10.40 4.93 -9.57
C GLU A 126 -11.79 4.46 -9.16
N GLU A 127 -11.93 3.31 -8.50
CA GLU A 127 -13.25 2.75 -8.23
C GLU A 127 -13.94 3.37 -7.01
N THR A 128 -13.19 3.95 -6.07
CA THR A 128 -13.76 4.52 -4.82
C THR A 128 -13.69 6.04 -4.73
N GLY A 129 -12.85 6.68 -5.54
CA GLY A 129 -12.50 8.09 -5.40
C GLY A 129 -11.58 8.41 -4.22
N LEU A 130 -11.18 7.40 -3.44
CA LEU A 130 -10.42 7.59 -2.19
C LEU A 130 -8.93 7.37 -2.42
N PRO A 131 -8.05 8.35 -2.12
CA PRO A 131 -6.63 8.08 -2.00
C PRO A 131 -6.39 7.17 -0.79
N VAL A 132 -5.53 6.16 -0.93
CA VAL A 132 -5.27 5.19 0.14
C VAL A 132 -3.79 4.92 0.39
N ARG A 133 -3.38 4.69 1.63
CA ARG A 133 -2.04 4.14 1.92
C ARG A 133 -2.13 2.63 2.06
N LEU A 134 -1.25 1.90 1.37
CA LEU A 134 -1.17 0.45 1.54
C LEU A 134 -0.60 0.09 2.92
N GLY A 135 -1.22 -0.89 3.57
CA GLY A 135 -0.73 -1.54 4.77
C GLY A 135 -0.32 -2.98 4.49
N MET A 136 -0.74 -3.90 5.36
CA MET A 136 -0.39 -5.32 5.25
C MET A 136 -0.97 -5.97 3.98
N PHE A 137 -0.22 -6.90 3.40
CA PHE A 137 -0.71 -7.76 2.33
C PHE A 137 -1.71 -8.80 2.89
N LEU A 138 -2.92 -8.85 2.34
CA LEU A 138 -3.98 -9.77 2.79
C LEU A 138 -3.90 -11.13 2.09
N GLY A 139 -3.47 -11.15 0.82
CA GLY A 139 -3.40 -12.38 0.07
C GLY A 139 -3.67 -12.19 -1.41
N HIS A 140 -3.75 -13.31 -2.12
CA HIS A 140 -4.09 -13.32 -3.53
C HIS A 140 -5.23 -14.29 -3.81
N ILE A 141 -6.10 -13.91 -4.75
CA ILE A 141 -7.18 -14.75 -5.27
C ILE A 141 -6.87 -15.05 -6.73
N SER A 142 -7.19 -16.26 -7.20
CA SER A 142 -6.97 -16.64 -8.60
C SER A 142 -8.16 -17.39 -9.17
N TYR A 143 -8.58 -17.01 -10.38
CA TYR A 143 -9.72 -17.63 -11.06
C TYR A 143 -9.57 -17.49 -12.58
N PRO A 144 -10.17 -18.40 -13.38
CA PRO A 144 -10.23 -18.23 -14.83
C PRO A 144 -10.89 -16.90 -15.19
N LEU A 145 -10.30 -16.15 -16.12
CA LEU A 145 -10.80 -14.82 -16.49
C LEU A 145 -12.25 -14.87 -16.98
N ALA A 146 -12.65 -15.98 -17.62
CA ALA A 146 -14.01 -16.22 -18.08
C ALA A 146 -15.05 -16.39 -16.95
N ASP A 147 -14.61 -16.49 -15.70
CA ASP A 147 -15.47 -16.62 -14.52
C ASP A 147 -15.68 -15.29 -13.78
N GLU A 148 -15.08 -14.18 -14.23
CA GLU A 148 -15.36 -12.83 -13.70
C GLU A 148 -16.87 -12.53 -13.74
N GLY A 149 -17.43 -12.09 -12.61
CA GLY A 149 -18.85 -11.77 -12.47
C GLY A 149 -19.77 -12.99 -12.26
N LYS A 150 -19.28 -14.23 -12.34
CA LYS A 150 -20.10 -15.42 -12.04
C LYS A 150 -20.16 -15.65 -10.54
N LYS A 151 -21.36 -15.93 -10.01
CA LYS A 151 -21.60 -16.29 -8.60
C LYS A 151 -21.03 -17.67 -8.18
N ALA A 152 -20.15 -18.27 -8.98
CA ALA A 152 -19.61 -19.58 -8.71
C ALA A 152 -18.76 -19.58 -7.44
N ALA A 153 -18.83 -20.69 -6.67
CA ALA A 153 -17.89 -20.93 -5.60
C ALA A 153 -16.49 -21.05 -6.23
N ILE A 154 -15.62 -20.05 -6.02
CA ILE A 154 -14.19 -20.23 -6.20
C ILE A 154 -13.83 -21.30 -5.16
N PRO A 155 -13.34 -22.49 -5.56
CA PRO A 155 -13.07 -23.55 -4.61
C PRO A 155 -12.21 -23.01 -3.46
N ALA A 156 -12.73 -23.12 -2.23
CA ALA A 156 -11.95 -22.79 -1.05
C ALA A 156 -10.75 -23.74 -1.01
N GLY A 157 -9.56 -23.16 -1.07
CA GLY A 157 -8.31 -23.90 -1.10
C GLY A 157 -7.62 -23.89 -2.45
N ASN A 158 -6.30 -23.91 -2.38
CA ASN A 158 -5.35 -23.85 -3.48
C ASN A 158 -5.35 -25.10 -4.38
N LYS A 159 -6.51 -25.74 -4.59
CA LYS A 159 -6.67 -26.80 -5.58
C LYS A 159 -6.70 -26.16 -6.95
N GLN A 160 -5.50 -25.87 -7.44
CA GLN A 160 -5.21 -25.70 -8.85
C GLN A 160 -5.95 -26.84 -9.58
N ARG A 161 -7.09 -26.56 -10.23
CA ARG A 161 -7.63 -27.48 -11.24
C ARG A 161 -6.64 -27.45 -12.39
N THR A 162 -5.55 -28.21 -12.26
CA THR A 162 -4.66 -28.55 -13.35
C THR A 162 -5.42 -29.50 -14.28
N SER A 163 -6.40 -28.95 -14.99
CA SER A 163 -6.87 -29.63 -16.19
C SER A 163 -5.66 -29.69 -17.12
N LYS A 164 -5.40 -30.84 -17.75
CA LYS A 164 -4.29 -31.01 -18.71
C LYS A 164 -4.36 -30.08 -19.94
N LYS A 165 -5.35 -29.17 -20.01
CA LYS A 165 -5.48 -28.05 -20.97
C LYS A 165 -4.99 -26.68 -20.40
N ALA A 166 -4.30 -26.67 -19.25
CA ALA A 166 -3.94 -25.47 -18.48
C ALA A 166 -3.06 -24.40 -19.19
N GLY A 167 -2.69 -24.58 -20.46
CA GLY A 167 -1.89 -23.62 -21.21
C GLY A 167 -2.67 -22.63 -22.09
N THR A 168 -4.01 -22.67 -22.12
CA THR A 168 -4.80 -21.84 -23.06
C THR A 168 -5.89 -20.97 -22.44
N VAL A 169 -6.21 -21.14 -21.16
CA VAL A 169 -7.25 -20.34 -20.50
C VAL A 169 -6.58 -19.25 -19.66
N PRO A 170 -6.82 -17.95 -19.96
CA PRO A 170 -6.29 -16.87 -19.14
C PRO A 170 -6.80 -16.97 -17.69
N VAL A 171 -5.88 -16.86 -16.73
CA VAL A 171 -6.15 -16.84 -15.30
C VAL A 171 -5.88 -15.43 -14.78
N LYS A 172 -6.84 -14.88 -14.03
CA LYS A 172 -6.70 -13.61 -13.34
C LYS A 172 -6.19 -13.87 -11.92
N HIS A 173 -5.08 -13.22 -11.56
CA HIS A 173 -4.51 -13.23 -10.22
C HIS A 173 -4.66 -11.83 -9.63
N VAL A 174 -5.46 -11.70 -8.57
CA VAL A 174 -5.71 -10.43 -7.89
C VAL A 174 -4.99 -10.43 -6.54
N PHE A 175 -4.19 -9.41 -6.30
CA PHE A 175 -3.46 -9.18 -5.06
C PHE A 175 -4.17 -8.12 -4.22
N TYR A 176 -4.39 -8.41 -2.94
CA TYR A 176 -5.15 -7.55 -2.05
C TYR A 176 -4.34 -7.07 -0.86
N TRP A 177 -4.51 -5.80 -0.52
CA TRP A 177 -3.95 -5.17 0.66
C TRP A 177 -5.05 -4.66 1.60
N ALA A 178 -4.73 -4.57 2.89
CA ALA A 178 -5.46 -3.69 3.78
C ALA A 178 -5.02 -2.27 3.45
N ALA A 179 -5.96 -1.42 3.02
CA ALA A 179 -5.66 -0.06 2.59
C ALA A 179 -6.41 0.93 3.49
N GLN A 180 -5.69 1.85 4.10
CA GLN A 180 -6.33 2.88 4.92
C GLN A 180 -6.63 4.08 4.02
N ALA A 181 -7.83 4.63 4.12
CA ALA A 181 -8.15 5.92 3.49
C ALA A 181 -7.13 6.97 3.98
N ALA A 182 -6.42 7.61 3.05
CA ALA A 182 -5.41 8.58 3.38
C ALA A 182 -6.09 9.91 3.72
N ALA A 183 -5.97 10.35 4.97
CA ALA A 183 -6.42 11.66 5.45
C ALA A 183 -5.26 12.67 5.61
N SER A 184 -4.02 12.30 5.28
CA SER A 184 -2.84 13.12 5.56
C SER A 184 -2.54 14.16 4.46
N PRO A 185 -1.79 15.25 4.76
CA PRO A 185 -1.30 16.20 3.74
C PRO A 185 -0.53 15.52 2.60
N SER A 186 0.07 14.35 2.88
CA SER A 186 0.74 13.50 1.90
C SER A 186 -0.21 13.01 0.79
N ALA A 187 -1.53 12.97 1.04
CA ALA A 187 -2.54 12.66 0.03
C ALA A 187 -2.73 13.78 -1.00
N GLU A 188 -2.57 15.06 -0.62
CA GLU A 188 -2.80 16.21 -1.50
C GLU A 188 -1.67 16.37 -2.54
N VAL A 189 -0.43 16.15 -2.13
CA VAL A 189 0.75 16.21 -3.02
C VAL A 189 0.96 14.90 -3.80
N ARG A 190 0.23 13.84 -3.44
CA ARG A 190 0.40 12.51 -4.01
C ARG A 190 0.32 12.44 -5.54
N PRO A 191 -0.57 13.16 -6.24
CA PRO A 191 -0.62 13.10 -7.70
C PRO A 191 0.69 13.52 -8.38
N GLN A 192 1.52 14.34 -7.74
CA GLN A 192 2.82 14.77 -8.27
C GLN A 192 3.85 13.64 -8.31
N VAL A 193 3.79 12.73 -7.34
CA VAL A 193 4.73 11.62 -7.19
C VAL A 193 4.18 10.32 -7.79
N PHE A 194 2.93 10.01 -7.44
CA PHE A 194 2.24 8.77 -7.84
C PHE A 194 1.81 8.83 -9.31
N GLY A 195 1.33 9.99 -9.75
CA GLY A 195 0.67 10.19 -11.03
C GLY A 195 -0.80 10.53 -10.86
N ALA A 196 -1.41 11.10 -11.90
CA ALA A 196 -2.83 11.40 -11.91
C ALA A 196 -3.65 10.10 -11.95
N VAL A 197 -4.72 10.07 -11.15
CA VAL A 197 -5.67 8.96 -11.11
C VAL A 197 -7.06 9.53 -11.35
N SER A 198 -7.81 8.91 -12.26
CA SER A 198 -9.19 9.30 -12.54
C SER A 198 -10.10 8.93 -11.38
N GLY A 199 -11.26 9.59 -11.27
CA GLY A 199 -12.31 9.19 -10.32
C GLY A 199 -13.21 8.08 -10.89
N PRO A 200 -14.23 7.65 -10.12
CA PRO A 200 -15.13 6.57 -10.53
C PRO A 200 -15.88 6.86 -11.82
N ASP A 201 -15.82 5.94 -12.78
CA ASP A 201 -16.69 5.95 -13.95
C ASP A 201 -18.07 5.39 -13.57
N PRO A 202 -19.16 6.16 -13.70
CA PRO A 202 -20.51 5.69 -13.38
C PRO A 202 -20.98 4.47 -14.19
N HIS A 203 -20.37 4.19 -15.35
CA HIS A 203 -20.66 3.00 -16.14
C HIS A 203 -20.02 1.73 -15.57
N GLU A 204 -18.93 1.89 -14.82
CA GLU A 204 -18.22 0.80 -14.16
C GLU A 204 -18.68 0.62 -12.71
N ILE A 205 -18.85 1.75 -12.00
CA ILE A 205 -19.18 1.80 -10.58
C ILE A 205 -20.53 2.49 -10.39
N GLY A 206 -21.54 1.71 -10.01
CA GLY A 206 -22.90 2.19 -9.78
C GLY A 206 -23.16 2.61 -8.33
N GLY A 207 -22.21 2.39 -7.43
CA GLY A 207 -22.33 2.82 -6.05
C GLY A 207 -21.20 2.33 -5.15
N LEU A 208 -21.06 3.01 -4.02
CA LEU A 208 -20.09 2.74 -2.97
C LEU A 208 -20.82 2.65 -1.63
N ARG A 209 -20.42 1.73 -0.76
CA ARG A 209 -20.92 1.65 0.62
C ARG A 209 -19.81 1.42 1.62
N TRP A 210 -19.85 2.20 2.70
CA TRP A 210 -19.17 1.87 3.94
C TRP A 210 -20.07 1.01 4.80
N VAL A 211 -19.56 -0.14 5.25
CA VAL A 211 -20.33 -1.12 6.01
C VAL A 211 -19.45 -1.79 7.07
N SER A 212 -20.07 -2.33 8.12
CA SER A 212 -19.38 -3.23 9.04
C SER A 212 -18.91 -4.51 8.35
N LEU A 213 -17.93 -5.21 8.94
CA LEU A 213 -17.42 -6.49 8.42
C LEU A 213 -18.52 -7.55 8.25
N ASP A 214 -19.45 -7.64 9.20
CA ASP A 214 -20.58 -8.58 9.14
C ASP A 214 -21.53 -8.28 7.99
N LYS A 215 -21.79 -6.99 7.73
CA LYS A 215 -22.62 -6.55 6.62
C LYS A 215 -21.91 -6.74 5.28
N ALA A 216 -20.61 -6.45 5.21
CA ALA A 216 -19.78 -6.77 4.03
C ALA A 216 -19.86 -8.25 3.69
N ARG A 217 -19.74 -9.15 4.68
CA ARG A 217 -19.81 -10.61 4.47
C ARG A 217 -21.13 -11.06 3.84
N LYS A 218 -22.24 -10.40 4.17
CA LYS A 218 -23.57 -10.67 3.61
C LYS A 218 -23.75 -10.10 2.20
N LEU A 219 -23.15 -8.94 1.91
CA LEU A 219 -23.32 -8.22 0.65
C LEU A 219 -22.38 -8.72 -0.46
N LEU A 220 -21.12 -9.02 -0.12
CA LEU A 220 -20.14 -9.48 -1.09
C LEU A 220 -20.65 -10.69 -1.84
N THR A 221 -20.68 -10.58 -3.17
CA THR A 221 -21.29 -11.58 -4.03
C THR A 221 -20.39 -12.81 -4.17
N HIS A 222 -19.08 -12.61 -4.25
CA HIS A 222 -18.11 -13.68 -4.51
C HIS A 222 -17.56 -14.31 -3.24
N SER A 223 -17.43 -15.64 -3.28
CA SER A 223 -16.87 -16.44 -2.17
C SER A 223 -15.42 -16.10 -1.86
N GLY A 224 -14.61 -15.81 -2.89
CA GLY A 224 -13.22 -15.37 -2.71
C GLY A 224 -13.12 -14.07 -1.90
N ASP A 225 -13.96 -13.08 -2.22
CA ASP A 225 -13.96 -11.79 -1.52
C ASP A 225 -14.34 -11.96 -0.04
N ARG A 226 -15.28 -12.87 0.27
CA ARG A 226 -15.66 -13.17 1.66
C ARG A 226 -14.53 -13.81 2.47
N HIS A 227 -13.65 -14.58 1.84
CA HIS A 227 -12.51 -15.19 2.54
C HIS A 227 -11.50 -14.13 3.02
N LEU A 228 -11.35 -13.03 2.29
CA LEU A 228 -10.48 -11.92 2.72
C LEU A 228 -10.99 -11.23 3.99
N ILE A 229 -12.31 -11.29 4.28
CA ILE A 229 -12.86 -10.79 5.55
C ILE A 229 -12.29 -11.57 6.72
N ASP A 230 -12.16 -12.90 6.62
CA ASP A 230 -11.63 -13.71 7.72
C ASP A 230 -10.20 -13.28 8.09
N LEU A 231 -9.37 -13.04 7.06
CA LEU A 231 -8.00 -12.58 7.21
C LEU A 231 -7.94 -11.16 7.80
N PHE A 232 -8.76 -10.25 7.26
CA PHE A 232 -8.83 -8.87 7.74
C PHE A 232 -9.37 -8.77 9.17
N GLN A 233 -10.41 -9.53 9.49
CA GLN A 233 -11.04 -9.57 10.81
C GLN A 233 -10.08 -10.15 11.87
N SER A 234 -9.33 -11.20 11.51
CA SER A 234 -8.27 -11.72 12.38
C SER A 234 -7.20 -10.65 12.65
N ALA A 235 -6.83 -9.87 11.64
CA ALA A 235 -5.86 -8.80 11.83
C ALA A 235 -6.43 -7.65 12.68
N ALA A 236 -7.69 -7.28 12.47
CA ALA A 236 -8.39 -6.26 13.25
C ALA A 236 -8.51 -6.63 14.73
N GLY A 237 -8.90 -7.87 15.03
CA GLY A 237 -9.03 -8.36 16.41
C GLY A 237 -7.71 -8.38 17.19
N SER A 238 -6.58 -8.43 16.50
CA SER A 238 -5.23 -8.37 17.10
C SER A 238 -4.64 -6.96 17.12
N GLY A 239 -5.44 -5.90 16.90
CA GLY A 239 -4.97 -4.51 16.93
C GLY A 239 -4.12 -4.10 15.71
N LEU A 240 -3.99 -4.96 14.70
CA LEU A 240 -3.08 -4.75 13.55
C LEU A 240 -3.57 -3.66 12.58
N LEU A 241 -4.78 -3.14 12.75
CA LEU A 241 -5.25 -1.98 11.99
C LEU A 241 -4.57 -0.67 12.43
N ARG A 242 -3.97 -0.64 13.63
CA ARG A 242 -3.09 0.46 14.04
C ARG A 242 -1.69 0.36 13.44
N ALA A 243 -1.41 -0.70 12.69
CA ALA A 243 -0.08 -0.93 12.19
C ALA A 243 0.32 0.10 11.13
N GLN A 244 1.56 0.58 11.24
CA GLN A 244 2.16 1.52 10.30
C GLN A 244 3.35 0.87 9.61
N THR A 245 3.85 1.49 8.55
CA THR A 245 4.89 0.92 7.70
C THR A 245 6.15 1.77 7.72
N VAL A 246 7.28 1.12 7.99
CA VAL A 246 8.61 1.69 7.74
C VAL A 246 9.15 1.12 6.42
N LEU A 247 9.55 2.00 5.51
CA LEU A 247 10.15 1.66 4.22
C LEU A 247 11.67 1.73 4.34
N MET A 248 12.34 0.57 4.34
CA MET A 248 13.80 0.50 4.30
C MET A 248 14.27 0.58 2.86
N VAL A 249 14.78 1.73 2.44
CA VAL A 249 15.24 1.99 1.07
C VAL A 249 16.74 1.78 1.01
N ARG A 250 17.21 0.90 0.11
CA ARG A 250 18.63 0.83 -0.21
C ARG A 250 18.95 1.86 -1.28
N HIS A 251 19.99 2.66 -1.07
CA HIS A 251 20.42 3.65 -2.06
C HIS A 251 20.59 3.04 -3.47
N GLY A 252 20.35 3.84 -4.51
CA GLY A 252 20.51 3.47 -5.91
C GLY A 252 21.94 3.05 -6.26
N LYS A 253 22.17 2.53 -7.46
CA LYS A 253 23.52 2.15 -7.91
C LYS A 253 24.44 3.38 -7.92
N ALA A 254 25.47 3.36 -7.09
CA ALA A 254 26.47 4.42 -6.97
C ALA A 254 27.74 4.13 -7.76
N GLU A 255 28.53 5.18 -8.01
CA GLU A 255 29.84 5.09 -8.67
C GLU A 255 30.73 4.04 -7.99
N ASN A 256 31.58 3.36 -8.77
CA ASN A 256 32.42 2.30 -8.22
C ASN A 256 33.46 2.90 -7.25
N ARG A 257 33.60 2.29 -6.06
CA ARG A 257 34.52 2.77 -5.02
C ARG A 257 35.99 2.82 -5.48
N LYS A 258 36.42 1.93 -6.38
CA LYS A 258 37.79 1.90 -6.91
C LYS A 258 38.05 2.99 -7.97
N SER A 259 37.04 3.39 -8.72
CA SER A 259 37.17 4.41 -9.77
C SER A 259 36.86 5.82 -9.27
N TRP A 260 36.15 5.95 -8.16
CA TRP A 260 35.84 7.23 -7.53
C TRP A 260 37.08 7.84 -6.89
N LYS A 261 37.39 9.09 -7.28
CA LYS A 261 38.60 9.82 -6.83
C LYS A 261 38.32 10.85 -5.72
N GLY A 262 37.06 11.06 -5.36
CA GLY A 262 36.67 11.99 -4.29
C GLY A 262 36.50 11.29 -2.95
N GLU A 263 35.99 12.03 -1.96
CA GLU A 263 35.69 11.49 -0.64
C GLU A 263 34.52 10.49 -0.67
N GLU A 264 34.58 9.45 0.15
CA GLU A 264 33.56 8.38 0.17
C GLU A 264 32.13 8.88 0.52
N PRO A 265 31.94 9.81 1.49
CA PRO A 265 30.63 10.41 1.73
C PRO A 265 30.04 11.14 0.52
N MET A 266 30.89 11.62 -0.40
CA MET A 266 30.52 12.38 -1.59
C MET A 266 30.36 11.53 -2.85
N ARG A 267 30.50 10.20 -2.75
CA ARG A 267 30.36 9.29 -3.89
C ARG A 267 28.90 9.28 -4.41
N PRO A 268 28.64 9.71 -5.66
CA PRO A 268 27.28 9.91 -6.17
C PRO A 268 26.64 8.63 -6.72
N LEU A 269 25.36 8.73 -7.04
CA LEU A 269 24.66 7.78 -7.90
C LEU A 269 25.24 7.79 -9.32
N THR A 270 25.23 6.62 -9.96
CA THR A 270 25.39 6.50 -11.41
C THR A 270 24.11 6.99 -12.11
N PRO A 271 24.13 7.31 -13.41
CA PRO A 271 22.91 7.66 -14.15
C PRO A 271 21.80 6.59 -14.06
N ARG A 272 22.17 5.30 -14.14
CA ARG A 272 21.22 4.20 -13.94
C ARG A 272 20.71 4.11 -12.51
N GLY A 273 21.54 4.47 -11.53
CA GLY A 273 21.15 4.55 -10.13
C GLY A 273 20.13 5.65 -9.88
N ALA A 274 20.31 6.82 -10.51
CA ALA A 274 19.36 7.92 -10.47
C ALA A 274 18.04 7.56 -11.16
N ALA A 275 18.07 6.90 -12.32
CA ALA A 275 16.86 6.41 -12.98
C ALA A 275 16.08 5.40 -12.12
N ALA A 276 16.79 4.48 -11.47
CA ALA A 276 16.18 3.52 -10.54
C ALA A 276 15.59 4.19 -9.29
N ALA A 277 16.27 5.21 -8.75
CA ALA A 277 15.77 6.00 -7.64
C ALA A 277 14.49 6.74 -8.03
N TYR A 278 14.48 7.40 -9.19
CA TYR A 278 13.30 8.09 -9.71
C TYR A 278 12.12 7.14 -9.91
N ALA A 279 12.33 5.97 -10.52
CA ALA A 279 11.29 4.97 -10.70
C ALA A 279 10.75 4.40 -9.36
N LEU A 280 11.56 4.39 -8.30
CA LEU A 280 11.13 3.94 -6.98
C LEU A 280 10.15 4.92 -6.31
N ASN A 281 10.12 6.20 -6.71
CA ASN A 281 9.24 7.21 -6.11
C ASN A 281 7.76 6.77 -6.11
N ARG A 282 7.28 6.22 -7.23
CA ARG A 282 5.91 5.74 -7.39
C ARG A 282 5.58 4.61 -6.43
N GLU A 283 6.54 3.73 -6.18
CA GLU A 283 6.39 2.64 -5.22
C GLU A 283 6.38 3.14 -3.78
N ILE A 284 7.24 4.11 -3.43
CA ILE A 284 7.22 4.77 -2.12
C ILE A 284 5.85 5.45 -1.89
N ALA A 285 5.33 6.13 -2.92
CA ALA A 285 4.04 6.81 -2.87
C ALA A 285 2.85 5.84 -2.68
N CYS A 286 2.99 4.54 -2.95
CA CYS A 286 1.94 3.55 -2.66
C CYS A 286 1.68 3.41 -1.15
N PHE A 287 2.72 3.60 -0.35
CA PHE A 287 2.66 3.52 1.11
C PHE A 287 2.49 4.90 1.77
N ALA A 288 2.51 5.99 1.00
CA ALA A 288 2.30 7.37 1.45
C ALA A 288 3.00 7.68 2.80
N PRO A 289 4.34 7.62 2.88
CA PRO A 289 5.06 8.02 4.08
C PRO A 289 4.81 9.50 4.39
N ASP A 290 4.79 9.85 5.68
CA ASP A 290 4.75 11.22 6.19
C ASP A 290 6.14 11.65 6.74
N GLY A 291 7.06 10.70 6.92
CA GLY A 291 8.45 10.93 7.30
C GLY A 291 9.46 10.45 6.24
N LEU A 292 10.46 11.27 5.92
CA LEU A 292 11.55 10.92 5.02
C LEU A 292 12.91 11.10 5.70
N PHE A 293 13.65 10.01 5.81
CA PHE A 293 14.95 9.95 6.47
C PHE A 293 16.03 9.40 5.53
N SER A 294 17.27 9.80 5.76
CA SER A 294 18.41 9.29 4.98
C SER A 294 19.71 9.35 5.75
N SER A 295 20.62 8.43 5.46
CA SER A 295 22.05 8.68 5.70
C SER A 295 22.47 10.00 5.02
N PRO A 296 23.31 10.84 5.64
CA PRO A 296 23.76 12.10 5.03
C PRO A 296 24.69 11.90 3.82
N TRP A 297 25.15 10.67 3.55
CA TRP A 297 26.02 10.41 2.41
C TRP A 297 25.29 10.64 1.08
N ARG A 298 25.99 11.25 0.13
CA ARG A 298 25.44 11.80 -1.11
C ARG A 298 24.55 10.82 -1.87
N ARG A 299 25.00 9.58 -2.09
CA ARG A 299 24.21 8.54 -2.78
C ARG A 299 22.87 8.22 -2.12
N CYS A 300 22.77 8.28 -0.79
CA CYS A 300 21.49 8.07 -0.10
C CYS A 300 20.59 9.30 -0.28
N MET A 301 21.14 10.49 -0.08
CA MET A 301 20.43 11.76 -0.31
C MET A 301 19.90 11.86 -1.75
N GLU A 302 20.73 11.55 -2.75
CA GLU A 302 20.35 11.53 -4.17
C GLU A 302 19.32 10.44 -4.51
N THR A 303 19.20 9.39 -3.70
CA THR A 303 18.18 8.35 -3.92
C THR A 303 16.78 8.85 -3.57
N VAL A 304 16.66 9.76 -2.60
CA VAL A 304 15.35 10.25 -2.12
C VAL A 304 15.08 11.71 -2.49
N SER A 305 16.01 12.37 -3.18
CA SER A 305 15.91 13.82 -3.47
C SER A 305 14.76 14.15 -4.40
N SER A 306 14.50 13.34 -5.43
CA SER A 306 13.35 13.54 -6.34
C SER A 306 12.02 13.37 -5.58
N TYR A 307 11.90 12.31 -4.77
CA TYR A 307 10.71 12.12 -3.93
C TYR A 307 10.51 13.29 -2.98
N SER A 308 11.57 13.72 -2.29
CA SER A 308 11.55 14.87 -1.38
C SER A 308 11.04 16.13 -2.06
N TYR A 309 11.51 16.40 -3.28
CA TYR A 309 11.11 17.56 -4.07
C TYR A 309 9.64 17.50 -4.49
N GLU A 310 9.22 16.38 -5.10
CA GLU A 310 7.86 16.18 -5.63
C GLU A 310 6.80 16.05 -4.52
N ALA A 311 7.16 15.46 -3.37
CA ALA A 311 6.27 15.33 -2.21
C ALA A 311 6.32 16.53 -1.26
N HIS A 312 7.15 17.54 -1.55
CA HIS A 312 7.45 18.66 -0.63
C HIS A 312 7.82 18.19 0.80
N MET A 313 8.54 17.08 0.87
CA MET A 313 8.85 16.38 2.12
C MET A 313 10.34 16.51 2.44
N PRO A 314 10.75 17.29 3.45
CA PRO A 314 12.16 17.49 3.75
C PRO A 314 12.81 16.20 4.26
N VAL A 315 14.03 15.93 3.79
CA VAL A 315 14.82 14.78 4.24
C VAL A 315 15.45 15.09 5.60
N ARG A 316 15.14 14.27 6.62
CA ARG A 316 15.81 14.28 7.92
C ARG A 316 17.04 13.38 7.88
N THR A 317 18.21 13.93 8.15
CA THR A 317 19.44 13.13 8.12
C THR A 317 19.64 12.36 9.41
N LEU A 318 20.10 11.11 9.30
CA LEU A 318 20.50 10.28 10.42
C LEU A 318 22.01 10.00 10.33
N SER A 319 22.81 10.74 11.09
CA SER A 319 24.29 10.66 11.05
C SER A 319 24.82 9.28 11.49
N THR A 320 24.09 8.60 12.36
CA THR A 320 24.36 7.22 12.79
C THR A 320 24.17 6.20 11.68
N GLN A 321 23.40 6.52 10.63
CA GLN A 321 23.11 5.59 9.53
C GLN A 321 24.14 5.66 8.39
N THR A 322 25.36 6.14 8.63
CA THR A 322 26.47 6.06 7.67
C THR A 322 27.20 4.72 7.79
N GLU A 323 27.94 4.27 6.76
CA GLU A 323 28.74 3.04 6.90
C GLU A 323 29.84 3.20 7.97
N ALA A 324 30.39 4.41 8.12
CA ALA A 324 31.43 4.70 9.11
C ALA A 324 30.86 4.69 10.54
N ALA A 325 29.76 5.41 10.79
CA ALA A 325 29.13 5.44 12.12
C ALA A 325 28.60 4.06 12.54
N PHE A 326 28.05 3.28 11.60
CA PHE A 326 27.62 1.91 11.91
C PHE A 326 28.78 0.98 12.24
N ALA A 327 29.92 1.13 11.56
CA ALA A 327 31.12 0.32 11.86
C ALA A 327 31.74 0.68 13.22
N ASP A 328 31.56 1.92 13.68
CA ASP A 328 32.04 2.41 14.97
C ASP A 328 31.08 2.02 16.12
N ASP A 329 29.78 2.23 15.94
CA ASP A 329 28.74 1.95 16.93
C ASP A 329 27.44 1.42 16.27
N GLU A 330 27.33 0.09 16.21
CA GLU A 330 26.11 -0.58 15.73
C GLU A 330 24.90 -0.32 16.65
N GLU A 331 25.10 -0.11 17.96
CA GLU A 331 24.01 0.11 18.92
C GLU A 331 23.42 1.51 18.79
N ALA A 332 24.23 2.55 18.57
CA ALA A 332 23.74 3.88 18.25
C ALA A 332 22.91 3.89 16.96
N SER A 333 23.38 3.16 15.94
CA SER A 333 22.65 2.99 14.68
C SER A 333 21.32 2.27 14.88
N TRP A 334 21.29 1.19 15.68
CA TRP A 334 20.06 0.50 16.02
C TRP A 334 19.10 1.38 16.82
N ARG A 335 19.59 2.10 17.84
CA ARG A 335 18.79 2.98 18.70
C ARG A 335 18.06 4.04 17.90
N ASP A 336 18.73 4.71 16.97
CA ASP A 336 18.11 5.75 16.15
C ASP A 336 17.12 5.18 15.14
N PHE A 337 17.41 4.02 14.53
CA PHE A 337 16.46 3.36 13.62
C PHE A 337 15.23 2.84 14.37
N LEU A 338 15.41 2.26 15.56
CA LEU A 338 14.33 1.85 16.43
C LEU A 338 13.46 3.03 16.85
N ALA A 339 14.04 4.21 17.11
CA ALA A 339 13.27 5.41 17.39
C ALA A 339 12.37 5.83 16.22
N VAL A 340 12.83 5.69 14.97
CA VAL A 340 11.98 5.91 13.78
C VAL A 340 10.86 4.86 13.70
N MET A 341 11.16 3.58 13.97
CA MET A 341 10.12 2.54 13.97
C MET A 341 9.07 2.78 15.06
N ARG A 342 9.49 3.20 16.26
CA ARG A 342 8.59 3.54 17.37
C ARG A 342 7.75 4.78 17.04
N SER A 343 8.31 5.80 16.39
CA SER A 343 7.52 6.98 16.02
C SER A 343 6.40 6.63 15.04
N CYS A 344 6.63 5.70 14.11
CA CYS A 344 5.58 5.25 13.18
C CYS A 344 4.34 4.73 13.92
N ILE A 345 4.52 3.96 14.98
CA ILE A 345 3.41 3.33 15.73
C ILE A 345 2.93 4.17 16.93
N ASP A 346 3.33 5.44 17.03
CA ASP A 346 2.86 6.33 18.08
C ASP A 346 1.32 6.48 18.00
N PRO A 347 0.57 6.10 19.05
CA PRO A 347 -0.89 6.17 19.03
C PRO A 347 -1.44 7.60 18.87
N HIS A 348 -0.64 8.63 19.17
CA HIS A 348 -1.03 10.03 19.02
C HIS A 348 -0.76 10.59 17.61
N ASN A 349 0.14 9.97 16.86
CA ASN A 349 0.50 10.41 15.52
C ASN A 349 0.97 9.24 14.65
N PRO A 350 0.07 8.30 14.29
CA PRO A 350 0.43 7.12 13.51
C PRO A 350 0.76 7.51 12.07
N HIS A 351 1.96 7.15 11.62
CA HIS A 351 2.44 7.54 10.29
C HIS A 351 3.40 6.53 9.68
N ASN A 352 3.52 6.58 8.36
CA ASN A 352 4.51 5.80 7.61
C ASN A 352 5.80 6.61 7.46
N SER A 353 6.96 5.94 7.44
CA SER A 353 8.26 6.59 7.24
C SER A 353 9.11 5.85 6.21
N ALA A 354 9.90 6.57 5.42
CA ALA A 354 10.91 6.00 4.53
C ALA A 354 12.32 6.35 5.00
N VAL A 355 13.23 5.38 4.99
CA VAL A 355 14.62 5.54 5.46
C VAL A 355 15.59 5.03 4.40
N CYS A 356 16.41 5.93 3.83
CA CYS A 356 17.46 5.55 2.87
C CYS A 356 18.77 5.19 3.56
N MET A 357 19.27 3.98 3.30
CA MET A 357 20.34 3.34 4.07
C MET A 357 21.39 2.67 3.17
N HIS A 358 22.53 2.33 3.78
CA HIS A 358 23.59 1.55 3.14
C HIS A 358 23.40 0.05 3.37
N ARG A 359 23.89 -0.75 2.43
CA ARG A 359 23.84 -2.23 2.51
C ARG A 359 24.32 -2.83 3.85
N PRO A 360 25.50 -2.47 4.41
CA PRO A 360 25.95 -3.06 5.68
C PRO A 360 25.03 -2.66 6.85
N VAL A 361 24.60 -1.39 6.88
CA VAL A 361 23.69 -0.86 7.90
C VAL A 361 22.35 -1.61 7.87
N ILE A 362 21.77 -1.79 6.68
CA ILE A 362 20.56 -2.60 6.48
C ILE A 362 20.76 -4.01 7.04
N GLY A 363 21.92 -4.64 6.78
CA GLY A 363 22.25 -5.96 7.33
C GLY A 363 22.20 -6.00 8.86
N GLY A 364 22.76 -4.99 9.52
CA GLY A 364 22.71 -4.83 10.97
C GLY A 364 21.28 -4.69 11.50
N MET A 365 20.50 -3.80 10.87
CA MET A 365 19.09 -3.58 11.28
C MET A 365 18.27 -4.85 11.09
N LEU A 366 18.36 -5.52 9.94
CA LEU A 366 17.64 -6.77 9.66
C LEU A 366 17.97 -7.87 10.67
N LYS A 367 19.22 -7.95 11.15
CA LYS A 367 19.63 -8.92 12.19
C LYS A 367 18.86 -8.70 13.49
N ARG A 368 18.70 -7.44 13.92
CA ARG A 368 17.99 -7.05 15.14
C ARG A 368 16.46 -7.17 14.97
N MET A 369 15.95 -6.80 13.80
CA MET A 369 14.52 -6.91 13.47
C MET A 369 13.98 -8.35 13.51
N ARG A 370 14.84 -9.37 13.34
CA ARG A 370 14.40 -10.79 13.42
C ARG A 370 13.72 -11.13 14.75
N SER A 371 14.16 -10.55 15.87
CA SER A 371 13.54 -10.78 17.18
C SER A 371 12.24 -10.00 17.37
N LEU A 372 11.95 -9.01 16.51
CA LEU A 372 10.72 -8.22 16.53
C LEU A 372 9.61 -8.83 15.67
N CYS A 373 9.90 -9.85 14.86
CA CYS A 373 8.89 -10.51 14.03
C CYS A 373 7.88 -11.30 14.86
N ALA A 374 6.59 -11.08 14.59
CA ALA A 374 5.47 -11.77 15.24
C ALA A 374 5.55 -13.30 15.12
N THR A 375 6.20 -13.81 14.06
CA THR A 375 6.42 -15.24 13.87
C THR A 375 7.82 -15.53 13.38
N ARG A 376 8.33 -16.72 13.74
CA ARG A 376 9.59 -17.25 13.19
C ARG A 376 9.58 -17.29 11.66
N ARG A 377 8.43 -17.63 11.08
CA ARG A 377 8.27 -17.66 9.62
C ARG A 377 8.53 -16.29 9.02
N LEU A 378 7.95 -15.23 9.58
CA LEU A 378 8.19 -13.86 9.10
C LEU A 378 9.65 -13.44 9.30
N ALA A 379 10.28 -13.86 10.39
CA ALA A 379 11.72 -13.66 10.58
C ALA A 379 12.54 -14.33 9.45
N ASP A 380 12.17 -15.54 9.01
CA ASP A 380 12.82 -16.24 7.89
C ASP A 380 12.62 -15.52 6.54
N GLU A 381 11.62 -14.66 6.42
CA GLU A 381 11.32 -13.90 5.20
C GLU A 381 12.19 -12.64 5.06
N LEU A 382 12.68 -12.10 6.18
CA LEU A 382 13.72 -11.07 6.20
C LEU A 382 14.97 -11.60 5.48
N PRO A 383 15.61 -10.81 4.60
CA PRO A 383 16.81 -11.25 3.92
C PRO A 383 17.92 -11.71 4.88
N GLY A 384 18.41 -12.93 4.69
CA GLY A 384 19.42 -13.55 5.57
C GLY A 384 20.87 -13.33 5.15
N GLY A 385 21.12 -12.91 3.92
CA GLY A 385 22.47 -12.82 3.37
C GLY A 385 22.68 -11.63 2.45
N SER A 386 23.91 -11.12 2.43
CA SER A 386 24.29 -10.02 1.54
C SER A 386 24.07 -10.41 0.07
N PRO A 387 23.50 -9.54 -0.79
CA PRO A 387 23.32 -8.10 -0.58
C PRO A 387 22.06 -7.68 0.21
N TYR A 388 21.32 -8.60 0.83
CA TYR A 388 20.03 -8.43 1.52
C TYR A 388 18.89 -8.00 0.58
N MET A 389 19.12 -6.98 -0.22
CA MET A 389 18.21 -6.46 -1.23
C MET A 389 19.03 -5.78 -2.34
N PRO A 390 18.62 -5.79 -3.62
CA PRO A 390 19.33 -5.08 -4.69
C PRO A 390 19.39 -3.56 -4.45
N ALA A 391 20.34 -2.87 -5.08
CA ALA A 391 20.44 -1.41 -4.98
C ALA A 391 19.21 -0.74 -5.61
N GLY A 392 18.71 0.35 -5.00
CA GLY A 392 17.50 1.04 -5.44
C GLY A 392 16.20 0.26 -5.23
N ASN A 393 16.19 -0.76 -4.36
CA ASN A 393 14.97 -1.47 -3.96
C ASN A 393 14.55 -1.00 -2.56
N MET A 394 13.37 -1.40 -2.10
CA MET A 394 12.94 -1.20 -0.70
C MET A 394 12.31 -2.45 -0.07
N LEU A 395 12.31 -2.49 1.25
CA LEU A 395 11.45 -3.36 2.04
C LEU A 395 10.40 -2.48 2.71
N ALA A 396 9.11 -2.75 2.49
CA ALA A 396 8.05 -2.20 3.30
C ALA A 396 7.80 -3.15 4.47
N VAL A 397 8.01 -2.67 5.69
CA VAL A 397 7.91 -3.46 6.92
C VAL A 397 6.78 -2.88 7.75
N THR A 398 5.72 -3.67 7.93
CA THR A 398 4.55 -3.26 8.70
C THR A 398 4.75 -3.61 10.17
N LEU A 399 4.53 -2.62 11.02
CA LEU A 399 4.81 -2.56 12.45
C LEU A 399 3.49 -2.39 13.20
N ALA A 400 3.16 -3.31 14.09
CA ALA A 400 2.10 -3.15 15.07
C ALA A 400 2.66 -2.64 16.40
N PRO A 401 1.85 -1.91 17.22
CA PRO A 401 2.20 -1.60 18.59
C PRO A 401 2.53 -2.87 19.40
N GLY A 402 3.55 -2.82 20.24
CA GLY A 402 3.91 -3.92 21.14
C GLY A 402 2.85 -4.14 22.24
N GLU A 403 2.64 -5.38 22.65
CA GLU A 403 1.65 -5.74 23.68
C GLU A 403 2.12 -5.43 25.13
N ASN A 404 3.41 -5.16 25.34
CA ASN A 404 4.01 -4.97 26.67
C ASN A 404 4.70 -3.60 26.79
N SER A 405 4.92 -3.18 28.04
CA SER A 405 5.52 -1.91 28.52
C SER A 405 6.93 -1.54 28.01
N GLY A 406 7.47 -2.26 27.03
CA GLY A 406 8.74 -1.95 26.36
C GLY A 406 8.62 -1.05 25.13
N ASP A 407 7.41 -0.74 24.66
CA ASP A 407 7.08 0.10 23.49
C ASP A 407 7.75 -0.33 22.16
N ASP A 408 8.34 -1.53 22.09
CA ASP A 408 8.98 -2.01 20.87
C ASP A 408 7.94 -2.49 19.83
N PRO A 409 8.11 -2.09 18.56
CA PRO A 409 7.20 -2.49 17.50
C PRO A 409 7.30 -4.00 17.22
N ILE A 410 6.15 -4.60 16.89
CA ILE A 410 6.07 -5.98 16.40
C ILE A 410 5.98 -5.95 14.88
N ILE A 411 6.89 -6.61 14.18
CA ILE A 411 6.84 -6.73 12.72
C ILE A 411 5.81 -7.81 12.36
N ILE A 412 4.83 -7.45 11.54
CA ILE A 412 3.71 -8.34 11.18
C ILE A 412 3.64 -8.67 9.68
N ASP A 413 4.27 -7.86 8.83
CA ASP A 413 4.32 -8.09 7.39
C ASP A 413 5.61 -7.49 6.78
N ILE A 414 6.11 -8.12 5.72
CA ILE A 414 7.31 -7.70 4.99
C ILE A 414 7.05 -7.83 3.49
N GLN A 415 7.09 -6.71 2.78
CA GLN A 415 6.85 -6.65 1.35
C GLN A 415 8.12 -6.18 0.63
N LYS A 416 8.58 -6.98 -0.34
CA LYS A 416 9.78 -6.69 -1.15
C LYS A 416 9.36 -5.89 -2.37
N VAL A 417 9.89 -4.68 -2.50
CA VAL A 417 9.47 -3.75 -3.55
C VAL A 417 10.67 -3.35 -4.40
N ALA A 418 10.50 -3.48 -5.71
CA ALA A 418 11.50 -3.15 -6.71
C ALA A 418 10.92 -2.12 -7.67
N PRO A 419 11.71 -1.13 -8.10
CA PRO A 419 11.27 -0.18 -9.10
C PRO A 419 11.15 -0.87 -10.46
N LEU A 420 10.19 -0.42 -11.27
CA LEU A 420 10.11 -0.78 -12.67
C LEU A 420 10.97 0.20 -13.48
N VAL A 421 12.21 -0.21 -13.76
CA VAL A 421 13.17 0.57 -14.56
C VAL A 421 13.24 -0.06 -15.95
N TYR A 422 12.83 0.72 -16.96
CA TYR A 422 12.83 0.30 -18.36
C TYR A 422 14.14 0.66 -19.07
#